data_AF-A0A2S6S9T0-F1
#
_entry.id   AF-A0A2S6S9T0-F1
#
_cell.length_a   1.000
_cell.length_b   1.000
_cell.length_c   1.000
_cell.angle_alpha   90.00
_cell.angle_beta   90.00
_cell.angle_gamma   90.00
#
_symmetry.space_group_name_H-M   'P 1'
#
loop_
_entity.id
_entity.type
_entity.pdbx_description
1 polymer ?
#
loop_
_entity_poly.entity_id
_entity_poly.type
_entity_poly.pdbx_seq_one_letter_code
_entity_poly.pdbx_strand_id
1 'polypeptide(L)'
;MITNLYNVACIVMKNKRKIIILTILGIIPFYSKHLFYFFNDGEFNLLLKKLSLLYGALIVSFLSGMQWQRIIFKKNDFKYLILPMIPLLLVWLYQSFFFESYQELLIIICLILSFFIDYKLINNTLQKWYLDLRAFATFMAVLSYFI
;
A
#
# COMPACT_ATOMS: atom_id res chain seq x y z
N MET A 1 15.42 3.51 -25.78
CA MET A 1 14.92 3.69 -24.38
C MET A 1 13.65 4.56 -24.33
N ILE A 2 13.60 5.68 -25.06
CA ILE A 2 12.43 6.59 -25.11
C ILE A 2 11.17 5.92 -25.70
N THR A 3 11.31 5.11 -26.75
CA THR A 3 10.20 4.36 -27.38
C THR A 3 9.51 3.38 -26.43
N ASN A 4 10.23 2.84 -25.44
CA ASN A 4 9.68 1.87 -24.48
C ASN A 4 8.81 2.56 -23.40
N LEU A 5 9.16 3.77 -22.99
CA LEU A 5 8.39 4.56 -22.03
C LEU A 5 7.04 5.02 -22.61
N TYR A 6 7.01 5.41 -23.88
CA TYR A 6 5.77 5.77 -24.58
C TYR A 6 4.82 4.56 -24.72
N ASN A 7 5.35 3.39 -25.06
CA ASN A 7 4.54 2.17 -25.15
C ASN A 7 3.95 1.76 -23.81
N VAL A 8 4.73 1.82 -22.72
CA VAL A 8 4.22 1.53 -21.36
C VAL A 8 3.15 2.54 -20.94
N ALA A 9 3.36 3.83 -21.18
CA ALA A 9 2.36 4.86 -20.88
C ALA A 9 1.06 4.63 -21.67
N CYS A 10 1.14 4.25 -22.94
CA CYS A 10 -0.02 3.97 -23.79
C CYS A 10 -0.79 2.72 -23.33
N ILE A 11 -0.09 1.65 -22.95
CA ILE A 11 -0.69 0.43 -22.37
C ILE A 11 -1.40 0.74 -21.05
N VAL A 12 -0.76 1.51 -20.18
CA VAL A 12 -1.33 1.93 -18.89
C VAL A 12 -2.59 2.78 -19.10
N MET A 13 -2.58 3.71 -20.05
CA MET A 13 -3.77 4.50 -20.39
C MET A 13 -4.90 3.63 -20.96
N LYS A 14 -4.58 2.65 -21.81
CA LYS A 14 -5.56 1.70 -22.37
C LYS A 14 -6.24 0.85 -21.29
N ASN A 15 -5.49 0.48 -20.25
CA ASN A 15 -5.97 -0.37 -19.15
C ASN A 15 -6.38 0.41 -17.88
N LYS A 16 -6.43 1.75 -17.93
CA LYS A 16 -6.70 2.61 -16.77
C LYS A 16 -7.92 2.16 -15.95
N ARG A 17 -9.04 1.84 -16.61
CA ARG A 17 -10.27 1.37 -15.93
C ARG A 17 -10.04 0.09 -15.14
N LYS A 18 -9.33 -0.89 -15.71
CA LYS A 18 -9.03 -2.17 -15.05
C LYS A 18 -8.16 -1.97 -13.82
N ILE A 19 -7.15 -1.09 -13.93
CA ILE A 19 -6.27 -0.74 -12.80
C ILE A 19 -7.08 -0.14 -11.65
N ILE A 20 -7.96 0.84 -11.95
CA ILE A 20 -8.83 1.46 -10.95
C ILE A 20 -9.71 0.41 -10.25
N ILE A 21 -10.38 -0.46 -11.02
CA ILE A 21 -11.25 -1.50 -10.46
C ILE A 21 -10.46 -2.45 -9.55
N LEU A 22 -9.31 -2.93 -10.01
CA LEU A 22 -8.47 -3.85 -9.22
C LEU A 22 -7.95 -3.20 -7.93
N THR A 23 -7.55 -1.93 -7.98
CA THR A 23 -7.12 -1.20 -6.78
C THR A 23 -8.26 -1.01 -5.79
N ILE A 24 -9.47 -0.70 -6.26
CA ILE A 24 -10.66 -0.57 -5.40
C ILE A 24 -11.04 -1.91 -4.78
N LEU A 25 -11.03 -3.00 -5.55
CA LEU A 25 -11.26 -4.35 -5.03
C LEU A 25 -10.20 -4.74 -3.99
N GLY A 26 -8.95 -4.29 -4.17
CA GLY A 26 -7.87 -4.47 -3.20
C GLY A 26 -8.10 -3.78 -1.86
N ILE A 27 -9.08 -2.89 -1.72
CA ILE A 27 -9.42 -2.25 -0.44
C ILE A 27 -10.28 -3.19 0.43
N ILE A 28 -11.04 -4.11 -0.19
CA ILE A 28 -12.03 -4.96 0.49
C ILE A 28 -11.46 -5.70 1.72
N PRO A 29 -10.27 -6.34 1.66
CA PRO A 29 -9.78 -7.12 2.80
C PRO A 29 -9.43 -6.28 4.03
N PHE A 30 -9.20 -4.97 3.88
CA PHE A 30 -9.02 -4.05 5.01
C PHE A 30 -10.29 -3.92 5.87
N TYR A 31 -11.47 -4.08 5.25
CA TYR A 31 -12.78 -3.97 5.89
C TYR A 31 -13.34 -5.32 6.36
N SER A 32 -12.52 -6.37 6.41
CA SER A 32 -12.93 -7.75 6.74
C SER A 32 -13.78 -7.84 8.01
N LYS A 33 -13.36 -7.17 9.09
CA LYS A 33 -14.08 -7.14 10.38
C LYS A 33 -15.50 -6.59 10.25
N HIS A 34 -15.68 -5.51 9.49
CA HIS A 34 -16.99 -4.86 9.31
C HIS A 34 -17.92 -5.67 8.39
N LEU A 35 -17.38 -6.24 7.32
CA LEU A 35 -18.15 -7.04 6.38
C LEU A 35 -18.82 -8.25 7.04
N PHE A 36 -18.19 -8.79 8.08
CA PHE A 36 -18.67 -9.96 8.80
C PHE A 36 -19.16 -9.66 10.22
N TYR A 37 -19.50 -8.40 10.51
CA TYR A 37 -19.98 -7.97 11.83
C TYR A 37 -21.14 -8.83 12.39
N PHE A 38 -22.00 -9.36 11.52
CA PHE A 38 -23.13 -10.21 11.91
C PHE A 38 -22.71 -11.55 12.55
N PHE A 39 -21.50 -12.02 12.29
CA PHE A 39 -20.93 -13.22 12.89
C PHE A 39 -20.27 -12.83 14.22
N ASN A 40 -21.10 -12.53 15.22
CA ASN A 40 -20.69 -12.00 16.53
C ASN A 40 -20.06 -13.07 17.43
N ASP A 41 -18.97 -13.68 16.96
CA ASP A 41 -18.11 -14.60 17.70
C ASP A 41 -16.76 -13.94 17.98
N GLY A 42 -16.33 -13.97 19.24
CA GLY A 42 -15.11 -13.30 19.71
C GLY A 42 -13.84 -13.82 19.02
N GLU A 43 -13.76 -15.14 18.80
CA GLU A 43 -12.60 -15.74 18.12
C GLU A 43 -12.57 -15.39 16.63
N PHE A 44 -13.74 -15.38 15.98
CA PHE A 44 -13.87 -15.02 14.58
C PHE A 44 -13.50 -13.55 14.34
N ASN A 45 -13.94 -12.64 15.21
CA ASN A 45 -13.57 -11.23 15.16
C ASN A 45 -12.07 -11.00 15.33
N LEU A 46 -11.41 -11.75 16.22
CA LEU A 46 -9.96 -11.71 16.39
C LEU A 46 -9.23 -12.18 15.12
N LEU A 47 -9.72 -13.26 14.49
CA LEU A 47 -9.17 -13.79 13.25
C LEU A 47 -9.30 -12.79 12.10
N LEU A 48 -10.46 -12.15 11.93
CA LEU A 48 -10.68 -11.12 10.92
C LEU A 48 -9.76 -9.92 11.10
N LYS A 49 -9.53 -9.49 12.35
CA LYS A 49 -8.57 -8.44 12.68
C LYS A 49 -7.14 -8.84 12.30
N LYS A 50 -6.71 -10.06 12.64
CA LYS A 50 -5.38 -10.56 12.25
C LYS A 50 -5.21 -10.61 10.74
N LEU A 51 -6.25 -11.01 10.01
CA LEU A 51 -6.25 -11.03 8.54
C LEU A 51 -6.14 -9.63 7.94
N SER A 52 -6.84 -8.63 8.48
CA SER A 52 -6.74 -7.25 7.99
C SER A 52 -5.35 -6.64 8.26
N LEU A 53 -4.75 -6.94 9.42
CA LEU A 53 -3.39 -6.54 9.74
C LEU A 53 -2.36 -7.21 8.81
N LEU A 54 -2.46 -8.52 8.64
CA LEU A 54 -1.58 -9.28 7.74
C LEU A 54 -1.70 -8.76 6.30
N TYR A 55 -2.91 -8.48 5.84
CA TYR A 55 -3.14 -7.90 4.51
C TYR A 55 -2.50 -6.51 4.38
N GLY A 56 -2.65 -5.65 5.40
CA GLY A 56 -1.96 -4.36 5.44
C GLY A 56 -0.44 -4.49 5.33
N ALA A 57 0.15 -5.45 6.03
CA ALA A 57 1.58 -5.73 5.95
C ALA A 57 2.03 -6.22 4.56
N LEU A 58 1.23 -7.07 3.90
CA LEU A 58 1.46 -7.51 2.53
C LEU A 58 1.40 -6.33 1.55
N ILE A 59 0.41 -5.45 1.69
CA ILE A 59 0.25 -4.28 0.83
C ILE A 59 1.44 -3.31 1.00
N VAL A 60 1.87 -3.04 2.22
CA VAL A 60 3.07 -2.21 2.46
C VAL A 60 4.30 -2.83 1.79
N SER A 61 4.49 -4.14 1.95
CA SER A 61 5.64 -4.85 1.37
C SER A 61 5.61 -4.81 -0.16
N PHE A 62 4.43 -5.00 -0.76
CA PHE A 62 4.21 -4.89 -2.20
C PHE A 62 4.49 -3.48 -2.72
N LEU A 63 4.03 -2.44 -2.02
CA LEU A 63 4.28 -1.05 -2.37
C LEU A 63 5.77 -0.72 -2.32
N SER A 64 6.49 -1.15 -1.29
CA SER A 64 7.94 -0.98 -1.19
C SER A 64 8.68 -1.61 -2.36
N GLY A 65 8.29 -2.82 -2.78
CA GLY A 65 8.87 -3.49 -3.94
C GLY A 65 8.64 -2.73 -5.25
N MET A 66 7.42 -2.23 -5.48
CA MET A 66 7.12 -1.40 -6.67
C MET A 66 7.91 -0.09 -6.68
N GLN A 67 8.07 0.55 -5.52
CA GLN A 67 8.86 1.78 -5.39
C GLN A 67 10.33 1.51 -5.70
N TRP A 68 10.88 0.43 -5.17
CA TRP A 68 12.26 0.03 -5.44
C TRP A 68 12.50 -0.20 -6.94
N GLN A 69 11.61 -0.95 -7.60
CA GLN A 69 11.65 -1.15 -9.07
C GLN A 69 11.66 0.18 -9.82
N ARG A 70 10.77 1.12 -9.48
CA ARG A 70 10.67 2.44 -10.16
C ARG A 70 11.93 3.28 -9.96
N ILE A 71 12.53 3.23 -8.77
CA ILE A 71 13.74 3.99 -8.45
C ILE A 71 14.90 3.46 -9.29
N ILE A 72 15.10 2.14 -9.40
CA ILE A 72 16.15 1.52 -10.23
C ILE A 72 16.11 2.05 -11.67
N PHE A 73 14.91 2.20 -12.26
CA PHE A 73 14.77 2.67 -13.64
C PHE A 73 15.00 4.18 -13.85
N LYS A 74 14.96 5.01 -12.79
CA LYS A 74 15.00 6.49 -12.91
C LYS A 74 16.18 7.15 -12.20
N LYS A 75 16.56 6.65 -11.02
CA LYS A 75 17.57 7.24 -10.14
C LYS A 75 18.44 6.12 -9.59
N ASN A 76 19.67 6.05 -10.07
CA ASN A 76 20.63 5.02 -9.62
C ASN A 76 21.37 5.41 -8.33
N ASP A 77 20.89 6.42 -7.59
CA ASP A 77 21.54 6.82 -6.34
C ASP A 77 21.09 5.88 -5.19
N PHE A 78 22.07 5.24 -4.57
CA PHE A 78 21.87 4.31 -3.46
C PHE A 78 21.00 4.86 -2.32
N LYS A 79 21.11 6.17 -2.03
CA LYS A 79 20.31 6.85 -1.00
C LYS A 79 18.80 6.72 -1.23
N TYR A 80 18.35 6.73 -2.49
CA TYR A 80 16.92 6.60 -2.81
C TYR A 80 16.44 5.15 -2.76
N LEU A 81 17.33 4.17 -2.97
CA LEU A 81 16.99 2.75 -2.88
C LEU A 81 16.69 2.31 -1.44
N ILE A 82 17.23 3.00 -0.44
CA ILE A 82 16.98 2.70 0.98
C ILE A 82 15.58 3.14 1.42
N LEU A 83 15.05 4.22 0.84
CA LEU A 83 13.78 4.83 1.29
C LEU A 83 12.59 3.86 1.31
N PRO A 84 12.32 3.07 0.25
CA PRO A 84 11.26 2.05 0.27
C PRO A 84 11.50 0.90 1.25
N MET A 85 12.76 0.65 1.65
CA MET A 85 13.09 -0.38 2.62
C MET A 85 12.65 0.02 4.04
N ILE A 86 12.52 1.31 4.33
CA ILE A 86 12.07 1.80 5.65
C ILE A 86 10.67 1.27 6.00
N PRO A 87 9.60 1.54 5.21
CA PRO A 87 8.28 1.01 5.52
C PRO A 87 8.21 -0.52 5.43
N LEU A 88 9.05 -1.15 4.60
CA LEU A 88 9.15 -2.61 4.53
C LEU A 88 9.67 -3.18 5.86
N LEU A 89 10.82 -2.72 6.33
CA LEU A 89 11.40 -3.22 7.57
C LEU A 89 10.54 -2.88 8.78
N LEU A 90 9.94 -1.68 8.80
CA LEU A 90 9.05 -1.27 9.88
C LEU A 90 7.83 -2.18 9.96
N VAL A 91 7.20 -2.53 8.82
CA VAL A 91 5.96 -3.30 8.84
C VAL A 91 6.15 -4.72 9.36
N TRP A 92 7.31 -5.33 9.21
CA TRP A 92 7.60 -6.65 9.79
C TRP A 92 7.53 -6.65 11.33
N LEU A 93 7.71 -5.49 11.96
CA LEU A 93 7.64 -5.35 13.43
C LEU A 93 6.21 -5.38 13.97
N TYR A 94 5.17 -5.38 13.11
CA TYR A 94 3.77 -5.38 13.57
C TYR A 94 3.41 -6.60 14.44
N GLN A 95 4.07 -7.74 14.20
CA GLN A 95 3.86 -8.98 14.95
C GLN A 95 4.83 -9.13 16.14
N SER A 96 5.72 -8.16 16.36
CA SER A 96 6.64 -8.16 17.50
C SER A 96 5.91 -7.89 18.81
N PHE A 97 6.33 -8.56 19.88
CA PHE A 97 5.77 -8.43 21.24
C PHE A 97 5.69 -6.97 21.72
N PHE A 98 6.64 -6.12 21.31
CA PHE A 98 6.67 -4.71 21.69
C PHE A 98 5.50 -3.87 21.14
N PHE A 99 4.85 -4.32 20.07
CA PHE A 99 3.82 -3.55 19.37
C PHE A 99 2.41 -4.17 19.44
N GLU A 100 2.18 -5.15 20.33
CA GLU A 100 0.87 -5.82 20.43
C GLU A 100 -0.31 -4.87 20.61
N SER A 101 -0.13 -3.77 21.36
CA SER A 101 -1.17 -2.75 21.55
C SER A 101 -1.28 -1.73 20.41
N TYR A 102 -0.30 -1.67 19.50
CA TYR A 102 -0.15 -0.60 18.50
C TYR A 102 -0.02 -1.11 17.06
N GLN A 103 -0.42 -2.36 16.79
CA GLN A 103 -0.25 -3.01 15.49
C GLN A 103 -0.92 -2.23 14.34
N GLU A 104 -2.14 -1.75 14.56
CA GLU A 104 -2.91 -0.97 13.58
C GLU A 104 -2.22 0.36 13.26
N LEU A 105 -1.78 1.09 14.31
CA LEU A 105 -1.07 2.36 14.16
C LEU A 105 0.24 2.20 13.38
N LEU A 106 0.97 1.11 13.61
CA LEU A 106 2.20 0.82 12.88
C LEU A 106 1.92 0.62 11.38
N ILE A 107 0.88 -0.12 11.03
CA ILE A 107 0.48 -0.30 9.62
C ILE A 107 0.04 1.04 9.00
N ILE A 108 -0.73 1.84 9.71
CA ILE A 108 -1.16 3.18 9.26
C ILE A 108 0.07 4.04 8.94
N ILE A 109 1.05 4.09 9.85
CA ILE A 109 2.29 4.83 9.66
C ILE A 109 3.04 4.33 8.41
N CYS A 110 3.17 3.01 8.24
CA CYS A 110 3.80 2.42 7.06
C CYS A 110 3.10 2.77 5.75
N LEU A 111 1.76 2.74 5.72
CA LEU A 111 0.97 3.10 4.55
C LEU A 111 1.16 4.57 4.18
N ILE A 112 1.13 5.48 5.17
CA ILE A 112 1.36 6.91 4.98
C ILE A 112 2.80 7.17 4.50
N LEU A 113 3.80 6.55 5.12
CA LEU A 113 5.20 6.65 4.70
C LEU A 113 5.38 6.18 3.26
N SER A 114 4.78 5.05 2.90
CA SER A 114 4.79 4.55 1.53
C SER A 114 4.17 5.57 0.57
N PHE A 115 3.02 6.15 0.89
CA PHE A 115 2.40 7.19 0.04
C PHE A 115 3.28 8.43 -0.09
N PHE A 116 3.91 8.86 1.00
CA PHE A 116 4.84 9.99 0.99
C PHE A 116 6.04 9.75 0.06
N ILE A 117 6.58 8.53 0.04
CA ILE A 117 7.65 8.15 -0.90
C ILE A 117 7.16 8.29 -2.35
N ASP A 118 5.96 7.79 -2.68
CA ASP A 118 5.41 7.94 -4.03
C ASP A 118 5.23 9.42 -4.41
N TYR A 119 4.69 10.22 -3.50
CA TYR A 119 4.42 11.63 -3.73
C TYR A 119 5.70 12.48 -3.87
N LYS A 120 6.72 12.23 -3.06
CA LYS A 120 7.93 13.07 -3.06
C LYS A 120 8.99 12.61 -4.06
N LEU A 121 9.19 11.31 -4.18
CA LEU A 121 10.30 10.75 -4.98
C LEU A 121 9.89 10.38 -6.39
N ILE A 122 8.62 10.02 -6.57
CA ILE A 122 8.17 9.30 -7.77
C ILE A 122 7.10 10.11 -8.54
N ASN A 123 6.61 11.23 -7.98
CA ASN A 123 5.57 12.08 -8.60
C ASN A 123 5.92 12.55 -10.02
N ASN A 124 7.18 12.95 -10.27
CA ASN A 124 7.63 13.33 -11.62
C ASN A 124 7.69 12.15 -12.63
N THR A 125 7.29 10.95 -12.21
CA THR A 125 7.29 9.72 -13.02
C THR A 125 5.89 9.14 -13.15
N LEU A 126 5.01 9.39 -12.17
CA LEU A 126 3.68 8.84 -12.12
C LEU A 126 2.70 9.78 -12.79
N GLN A 127 1.77 9.20 -13.55
CA GLN A 127 0.65 9.95 -14.08
C GLN A 127 -0.22 10.41 -12.91
N LYS A 128 -0.66 11.67 -12.93
CA LYS A 128 -1.41 12.31 -11.83
C LYS A 128 -2.61 11.46 -11.36
N TRP A 129 -3.38 10.90 -12.29
CA TRP A 129 -4.53 10.06 -11.96
C TRP A 129 -4.17 8.80 -11.15
N TYR A 130 -2.96 8.25 -11.33
CA TYR A 130 -2.51 7.09 -10.56
C TYR A 130 -2.11 7.49 -9.14
N LEU A 131 -1.51 8.67 -8.96
CA LEU A 131 -1.24 9.23 -7.64
C LEU A 131 -2.55 9.53 -6.89
N ASP A 132 -3.56 10.09 -7.57
CA ASP A 132 -4.88 10.34 -6.99
C ASP A 132 -5.55 9.02 -6.55
N LEU A 133 -5.46 7.98 -7.38
CA LEU A 133 -5.94 6.63 -7.04
C LEU A 133 -5.19 6.07 -5.83
N ARG A 134 -3.86 6.25 -5.77
CA ARG A 134 -3.04 5.84 -4.62
C ARG A 134 -3.44 6.58 -3.36
N ALA A 135 -3.66 7.88 -3.43
CA ALA A 135 -4.11 8.69 -2.30
C ALA A 135 -5.46 8.18 -1.78
N PHE A 136 -6.43 7.96 -2.68
CA PHE A 136 -7.74 7.41 -2.35
C PHE A 136 -7.64 6.03 -1.67
N ALA A 137 -6.88 5.11 -2.26
CA ALA A 137 -6.73 3.76 -1.71
C ALA A 137 -6.05 3.77 -0.33
N THR A 138 -5.02 4.61 -0.15
CA THR A 138 -4.31 4.74 1.14
C THR A 138 -5.24 5.36 2.19
N PHE A 139 -6.02 6.39 1.82
CA PHE A 139 -7.01 6.99 2.71
C PHE A 139 -8.07 5.98 3.15
N MET A 140 -8.64 5.21 2.22
CA MET A 140 -9.64 4.20 2.54
C MET A 140 -9.09 3.05 3.40
N ALA A 141 -7.84 2.65 3.18
CA ALA A 141 -7.17 1.65 4.01
C ALA A 141 -6.83 2.18 5.41
N VAL A 142 -6.49 3.45 5.55
CA VAL A 142 -6.27 4.06 6.88
C VAL A 142 -7.59 4.18 7.62
N LEU A 143 -8.65 4.60 6.93
CA LEU A 143 -9.98 4.76 7.51
C LEU A 143 -10.52 3.43 8.09
N SER A 144 -10.24 2.30 7.46
CA SER A 144 -10.72 0.99 7.94
C SER A 144 -10.18 0.59 9.31
N TYR A 145 -9.04 1.14 9.74
CA TYR A 145 -8.47 0.86 11.06
C TYR A 145 -9.06 1.76 12.16
N PHE A 146 -9.78 2.83 11.81
CA PHE A 146 -10.43 3.73 12.76
C PHE A 146 -11.92 3.39 12.99
N ILE A 147 -12.55 2.67 12.06
CA ILE A 147 -13.95 2.26 12.14
C ILE A 147 -14.02 0.85 12.72
#